data_AF-A0A3D2N3Z9-F1
#
_entry.id   AF-A0A3D2N3Z9-F1
#
_cell.length_a   1.000
_cell.length_b   1.000
_cell.length_c   1.000
_cell.angle_alpha   90.00
_cell.angle_beta   90.00
_cell.angle_gamma   90.00
#
_symmetry.space_group_name_H-M   'P 1'
#
loop_
_entity.id
_entity.type
_entity.pdbx_description
1 polymer ?
#
loop_
_entity_poly.entity_id
_entity_poly.type
_entity_poly.pdbx_seq_one_letter_code
_entity_poly.pdbx_strand_id
1 'polypeptide(L)' 'MRSNLVSGFCDPRFADVETQFSQALDSGFETGASIAVEHQGQMVVNLWGGHK' A
#
# COMPACT_ATOMS: atom_id res chain seq x y z
N MET A 1 -2.72 -9.10 -8.63
CA MET A 1 -3.59 -9.73 -7.61
C MET A 1 -3.26 -9.02 -6.30
N ARG A 2 -4.25 -8.47 -5.57
CA ARG A 2 -4.00 -7.77 -4.31
C ARG A 2 -3.59 -8.77 -3.23
N SER A 3 -2.54 -8.46 -2.45
CA SER A 3 -2.14 -9.27 -1.30
C SER A 3 -3.18 -9.16 -0.19
N ASN A 4 -3.48 -10.28 0.49
CA ASN A 4 -4.36 -10.27 1.66
C ASN A 4 -3.75 -9.53 2.87
N LEU A 5 -2.47 -9.15 2.78
CA LEU A 5 -1.76 -8.37 3.79
C LEU A 5 -2.03 -6.87 3.67
N VAL A 6 -2.58 -6.39 2.55
CA VAL A 6 -2.75 -4.95 2.26
C VAL A 6 -4.20 -4.52 2.44
N SER A 7 -4.39 -3.42 3.16
CA SER A 7 -5.66 -2.77 3.41
C SER A 7 -5.58 -1.28 3.09
N GLY A 8 -6.74 -0.67 2.82
CA GLY A 8 -6.87 0.76 2.59
C GLY A 8 -7.29 1.13 1.17
N PHE A 9 -6.93 2.35 0.77
CA PHE A 9 -7.34 2.98 -0.47
C PHE A 9 -6.13 3.35 -1.33
N CYS A 10 -6.24 3.11 -2.62
CA CYS A 10 -5.31 3.60 -3.62
C CYS A 10 -6.12 4.01 -4.84
N ASP A 11 -6.02 5.27 -5.25
CA ASP A 11 -6.60 5.74 -6.52
C ASP A 11 -5.96 4.92 -7.66
N PRO A 12 -6.75 4.38 -8.62
CA PRO A 12 -6.24 3.55 -9.72
C PRO A 12 -5.09 4.18 -10.51
N ARG A 13 -4.99 5.51 -10.55
CA ARG A 13 -3.87 6.23 -11.17
C ARG A 13 -2.52 5.96 -10.50
N PHE A 14 -2.52 5.47 -9.26
CA PHE A 14 -1.36 5.15 -8.45
C PHE A 14 -1.26 3.65 -8.13
N ALA A 15 -1.88 2.77 -8.94
CA ALA A 15 -1.90 1.32 -8.72
C ALA A 15 -0.50 0.68 -8.59
N ASP A 16 0.52 1.27 -9.19
CA ASP A 16 1.91 0.81 -9.05
C ASP A 16 2.43 0.93 -7.61
N VAL A 17 1.97 1.94 -6.85
CA VAL A 17 2.31 2.11 -5.42
C VAL A 17 1.77 0.93 -4.62
N GLU A 18 0.50 0.55 -4.86
CA GLU A 18 -0.10 -0.61 -4.20
C GLU A 18 0.62 -1.92 -4.58
N THR A 19 1.05 -2.05 -5.83
CA THR A 19 1.78 -3.22 -6.32
C THR A 19 3.13 -3.36 -5.61
N GLN A 20 3.91 -2.29 -5.55
CA GLN A 20 5.21 -2.30 -4.87
C GLN A 20 5.07 -2.50 -3.36
N PHE A 21 4.08 -1.85 -2.75
CA PHE A 21 3.79 -2.00 -1.32
C PHE A 21 3.40 -3.45 -0.97
N SER A 22 2.57 -4.08 -1.80
CA SER A 22 2.21 -5.50 -1.65
C SER A 22 3.43 -6.40 -1.77
N GLN A 23 4.28 -6.19 -2.77
CA GLN A 23 5.51 -6.96 -2.97
C GLN A 23 6.49 -6.83 -1.80
N ALA A 24 6.63 -5.63 -1.24
CA ALA A 24 7.49 -5.39 -0.07
C ALA A 24 7.02 -6.18 1.16
N LEU A 25 5.71 -6.19 1.43
CA LEU A 25 5.13 -6.97 2.53
C LEU A 25 5.20 -8.47 2.26
N ASP A 26 4.88 -8.92 1.05
CA ASP A 26 4.93 -10.34 0.65
C ASP A 26 6.36 -10.90 0.67
N SER A 27 7.39 -10.06 0.51
CA SER A 27 8.79 -10.48 0.58
C SER A 27 9.23 -10.95 1.97
N GLY A 28 8.48 -10.61 3.02
CA GLY A 28 8.83 -10.88 4.42
C GLY A 28 9.97 -10.00 4.96
N PHE A 29 10.45 -9.03 4.17
CA PHE A 29 11.43 -8.04 4.64
C PHE A 29 10.83 -7.10 5.69
N GLU A 30 9.58 -6.69 5.49
CA GLU A 30 8.83 -5.84 6.42
C GLU A 30 7.84 -6.67 7.22
N THR A 31 7.81 -6.49 8.55
CA THR A 31 6.75 -7.07 9.41
C THR A 31 5.41 -6.37 9.16
N GLY A 32 5.46 -5.05 8.96
CA GLY A 32 4.30 -4.25 8.61
C GLY A 32 4.72 -2.82 8.28
N ALA A 33 3.91 -2.17 7.45
CA ALA A 33 4.17 -0.83 6.97
C ALA A 33 2.87 -0.07 6.70
N SER A 34 2.98 1.24 6.55
CA SER A 34 1.91 2.08 6.03
C SER A 34 2.48 3.17 5.13
N ILE A 35 1.68 3.61 4.18
CA ILE A 35 2.01 4.68 3.25
C ILE A 35 0.79 5.55 2.98
N ALA A 36 0.97 6.87 3.13
CA ALA A 36 -0.02 7.87 2.77
C ALA A 36 0.61 8.86 1.79
N VAL A 37 -0.12 9.17 0.72
CA VAL A 37 0.29 10.13 -0.31
C VAL A 37 -0.85 11.09 -0.58
N GLU A 38 -0.55 12.38 -0.42
CA GLU A 38 -1.42 13.46 -0.87
C GLU A 38 -0.89 14.07 -2.16
N HIS A 39 -1.81 14.36 -3.08
CA HIS A 39 -1.52 15.08 -4.31
C HIS A 39 -2.54 16.20 -4.48
N GLN A 40 -2.05 17.45 -4.55
CA GLN A 40 -2.88 18.66 -4.65
C GLN A 40 -3.93 18.77 -3.51
N GLY A 41 -3.52 18.42 -2.29
CA GLY A 41 -4.38 18.48 -1.10
C GLY A 41 -5.49 17.43 -1.06
N GLN A 42 -5.41 16.40 -1.91
CA GLN A 42 -6.32 15.24 -1.89
C GLN A 42 -5.52 13.98 -1.54
N MET A 43 -6.06 13.18 -0.62
CA MET A 43 -5.51 11.86 -0.30
C MET A 43 -5.72 10.92 -1.48
N VAL A 44 -4.63 10.49 -2.12
CA VAL A 44 -4.68 9.61 -3.31
C VAL A 44 -4.20 8.19 -3.02
N VAL A 45 -3.39 8.01 -1.98
CA VAL A 45 -2.99 6.70 -1.47
C VAL A 45 -3.05 6.74 0.04
N ASN A 46 -3.69 5.76 0.66
CA ASN A 46 -3.67 5.52 2.10
C ASN A 46 -3.76 4.01 2.32
N LEU A 47 -2.60 3.36 2.36
CA LEU A 47 -2.46 1.92 2.48
C LEU A 47 -1.75 1.58 3.78
N TRP A 48 -2.16 0.47 4.38
CA TRP A 48 -1.48 -0.13 5.51
C TRP A 48 -1.57 -1.64 5.40
N GLY A 49 -0.61 -2.33 5.98
CA GLY A 49 -0.59 -3.76 5.83
C GLY A 49 0.60 -4.41 6.51
N GLY A 50 0.64 -5.72 6.32
CA GLY A 50 1.50 -6.63 7.05
C GLY A 50 0.69 -7.46 8.03
N HIS A 51 1.39 -8.33 8.72
CA HIS A 51 0.80 -9.23 9.69
C HIS A 51 1.77 -9.48 10.84
N LYS A 52 1.19 -9.81 11.99
CA LYS A 52 1.86 -10.01 13.28
C LYS A 52 2.98 -11.04 13.23
#